data_AF-A0A2Z6IA76-F1
#
_entry.id   AF-A0A2Z6IA76-F1
#
_cell.length_a   1.000
_cell.length_b   1.000
_cell.length_c   1.000
_cell.angle_alpha   90.00
_cell.angle_beta   90.00
_cell.angle_gamma   90.00
#
_symmetry.space_group_name_H-M   'P 1'
#
loop_
_entity.id
_entity.type
_entity.pdbx_description
1 polymer ?
#
loop_
_entity_poly.entity_id
_entity_poly.type
_entity_poly.pdbx_seq_one_letter_code
_entity_poly.pdbx_strand_id
1 'polypeptide(L)'
;MRIGARFRPFSFGAMAAFRLRQNVPTRPTAPQALQPRFLQKLCMTDEALYRHRLWDEFLQAWPRERLASMTLSDYIRCRSQESFTYWLEFKLADLGSIKGGTAIKFGIFERKDPASPSERYEWKEDLGETPEEAYARIHARILATVRAAELGDIDAVEAVELSSLLKWKVAFLYQDRENPVFPCIYGDNYLRGVTGLTRKATHAEAVKKLMAAYDGKEDIFDFCRRLWKDYDRWRQIAPTATSTRGSPSATGRLFLPIRKSRRRTFARSSCA
;
A
#
# COMPACT_ATOMS: atom_id res chain seq x y z
N MET A 1 -25.32 -23.66 -60.46
CA MET A 1 -26.11 -24.52 -61.37
C MET A 1 -25.16 -25.52 -62.02
N ARG A 2 -25.28 -26.82 -61.65
CA ARG A 2 -24.87 -28.08 -62.35
C ARG A 2 -23.39 -28.24 -62.81
N ILE A 3 -22.68 -29.37 -62.81
CA ILE A 3 -22.75 -30.83 -62.50
C ILE A 3 -21.25 -31.24 -62.68
N GLY A 4 -20.52 -31.99 -61.84
CA GLY A 4 -20.73 -33.37 -61.39
C GLY A 4 -20.06 -34.38 -62.35
N ALA A 5 -18.96 -35.03 -61.95
CA ALA A 5 -18.61 -36.39 -62.41
C ALA A 5 -17.55 -37.01 -61.49
N ARG A 6 -17.98 -38.01 -60.72
CA ARG A 6 -17.16 -39.00 -60.01
C ARG A 6 -16.77 -40.09 -61.01
N PHE A 7 -15.60 -40.72 -60.85
CA PHE A 7 -15.45 -42.18 -61.01
C PHE A 7 -14.20 -42.68 -60.26
N ARG A 8 -14.38 -43.71 -59.42
CA ARG A 8 -13.37 -44.63 -58.86
C ARG A 8 -13.58 -46.00 -59.53
N PRO A 9 -12.55 -46.88 -59.56
CA PRO A 9 -12.47 -48.02 -58.62
C PRO A 9 -11.03 -48.28 -58.09
N PHE A 10 -10.78 -48.66 -56.82
CA PHE A 10 -10.62 -50.03 -56.23
C PHE A 10 -9.67 -50.97 -57.05
N SER A 11 -8.68 -51.70 -56.53
CA SER A 11 -8.26 -52.11 -55.17
C SER A 11 -6.87 -52.82 -55.21
N PHE A 12 -6.34 -53.16 -54.01
CA PHE A 12 -5.35 -54.17 -53.62
C PHE A 12 -3.92 -53.76 -53.24
N GLY A 13 -3.72 -53.58 -51.93
CA GLY A 13 -2.89 -54.46 -51.09
C GLY A 13 -1.36 -54.35 -51.15
N ALA A 14 -0.73 -53.92 -50.04
CA ALA A 14 0.45 -54.59 -49.48
C ALA A 14 0.81 -54.07 -48.07
N MET A 15 0.82 -55.02 -47.14
CA MET A 15 1.72 -55.21 -45.99
C MET A 15 2.04 -54.07 -45.02
N ALA A 16 1.51 -54.24 -43.82
CA ALA A 16 2.00 -53.65 -42.59
C ALA A 16 3.45 -54.07 -42.28
N ALA A 17 4.31 -53.09 -41.99
CA ALA A 17 5.56 -53.29 -41.28
C ALA A 17 5.56 -52.37 -40.05
N PHE A 18 5.13 -52.93 -38.92
CA PHE A 18 5.11 -52.30 -37.61
C PHE A 18 6.54 -52.25 -37.06
N ARG A 19 7.24 -51.11 -37.21
CA ARG A 19 8.55 -50.90 -36.58
C ARG A 19 8.36 -50.24 -35.22
N LEU A 20 8.47 -51.05 -34.17
CA LEU A 20 8.62 -50.61 -32.78
C LEU A 20 9.85 -49.71 -32.67
N ARG A 21 9.66 -48.38 -32.56
CA ARG A 21 10.69 -47.51 -31.99
C ARG A 21 10.62 -47.66 -30.49
N GLN A 22 11.69 -48.21 -29.92
CA GLN A 22 11.88 -48.22 -28.48
C GLN A 22 12.03 -46.78 -27.98
N ASN A 23 11.11 -46.36 -27.12
CA ASN A 23 11.24 -45.16 -26.33
C ASN A 23 12.35 -45.40 -25.30
N VAL A 24 13.55 -44.88 -25.59
CA VAL A 24 14.61 -44.77 -24.60
C VAL A 24 14.17 -43.69 -23.59
N PRO A 25 14.10 -43.99 -22.28
CA PRO A 25 13.82 -42.96 -21.29
C PRO A 25 15.02 -42.02 -21.25
N THR A 26 14.82 -40.78 -21.71
CA THR A 26 15.80 -39.72 -21.55
C THR A 26 16.03 -39.49 -20.06
N ARG A 27 17.30 -39.63 -19.66
CA ARG A 27 17.86 -39.22 -18.36
C ARG A 27 17.23 -37.90 -17.90
N PRO A 28 16.86 -37.75 -16.62
CA PRO A 28 16.40 -36.45 -16.12
C PRO A 28 17.50 -35.42 -16.38
N THR A 29 17.15 -34.41 -17.17
CA THR A 29 17.93 -33.22 -17.43
C THR A 29 18.28 -32.57 -16.09
N ALA A 30 19.47 -31.97 -16.02
CA ALA A 30 20.03 -31.24 -14.88
C ALA A 30 18.98 -30.44 -14.07
N PRO A 31 19.17 -30.28 -12.75
CA PRO A 31 18.20 -29.61 -11.89
C PRO A 31 17.85 -28.25 -12.48
N GLN A 32 16.54 -28.04 -12.71
CA GLN A 32 15.99 -26.71 -12.92
C GLN A 32 16.63 -25.80 -11.88
N ALA A 33 17.29 -24.72 -12.33
CA ALA A 33 17.79 -23.69 -11.45
C ALA A 33 16.69 -23.39 -10.43
N LEU A 34 17.00 -23.58 -9.14
CA LEU A 34 16.12 -23.17 -8.06
C LEU A 34 15.69 -21.74 -8.37
N GLN A 35 14.40 -21.57 -8.61
CA GLN A 35 13.77 -20.33 -9.07
C GLN A 35 14.32 -19.13 -8.28
N PRO A 36 14.47 -17.93 -8.86
CA PRO A 36 15.02 -16.75 -8.18
C PRO A 36 14.43 -16.52 -6.78
N ARG A 37 13.13 -16.80 -6.62
CA ARG A 37 12.38 -16.72 -5.36
C ARG A 37 12.86 -17.64 -4.25
N PHE A 38 13.40 -18.82 -4.56
CA PHE A 38 13.94 -19.74 -3.55
C PHE A 38 15.28 -19.25 -3.03
N LEU A 39 16.14 -18.74 -3.92
CA LEU A 39 17.45 -18.18 -3.54
C LEU A 39 17.30 -16.86 -2.78
N GLN A 40 16.34 -16.01 -3.15
CA GLN A 40 16.05 -14.77 -2.43
C GLN A 40 15.48 -15.04 -1.03
N LYS A 41 14.68 -16.10 -0.84
CA LYS A 41 14.21 -16.50 0.49
C LYS A 41 15.32 -17.05 1.39
N LEU A 42 16.37 -17.64 0.82
CA LEU A 42 17.50 -18.18 1.60
C LEU A 42 18.42 -17.09 2.19
N CYS A 43 18.33 -15.84 1.72
CA CYS A 43 19.11 -14.71 2.25
C CYS A 43 18.31 -13.75 3.14
N MET A 44 17.03 -14.04 3.42
CA MET A 44 16.17 -13.20 4.26
C MET A 44 16.31 -13.55 5.75
N THR A 45 16.15 -12.55 6.61
CA THR A 45 15.99 -12.77 8.05
C THR A 45 14.63 -13.43 8.35
N ASP A 46 14.50 -14.16 9.47
CA ASP A 46 13.21 -14.73 9.93
C ASP A 46 12.12 -13.65 10.05
N GLU A 47 12.55 -12.47 10.46
CA GLU A 47 11.77 -11.25 10.55
C GLU A 47 11.25 -10.79 9.17
N ALA A 48 12.11 -10.76 8.16
CA ALA A 48 11.71 -10.43 6.79
C ALA A 48 10.77 -11.49 6.20
N LEU A 49 11.05 -12.78 6.44
CA LEU A 49 10.17 -13.88 6.04
C LEU A 49 8.78 -13.77 6.66
N TYR A 50 8.68 -13.40 7.94
CA TYR A 50 7.41 -13.11 8.59
C TYR A 50 6.66 -11.96 7.91
N ARG A 51 7.33 -10.85 7.61
CA ARG A 51 6.70 -9.70 6.93
C ARG A 51 6.23 -10.03 5.51
N HIS A 52 6.98 -10.83 4.76
CA HIS A 52 6.51 -11.31 3.47
C HIS A 52 5.26 -12.20 3.58
N ARG A 53 5.19 -13.10 4.58
CA ARG A 53 3.99 -13.89 4.83
C ARG A 53 2.78 -13.01 5.17
N LEU A 54 2.97 -12.00 6.02
CA LEU A 54 1.92 -11.04 6.35
C LEU A 54 1.45 -10.23 5.12
N TRP A 55 2.39 -9.90 4.22
CA TRP A 55 2.06 -9.26 2.95
C TRP A 55 1.29 -10.21 2.01
N ASP A 56 1.70 -11.47 1.93
CA ASP A 56 1.00 -12.52 1.16
C ASP A 56 -0.45 -12.69 1.68
N GLU A 57 -0.63 -12.79 2.99
CA GLU A 57 -1.95 -12.90 3.64
C GLU A 57 -2.86 -11.70 3.31
N PHE A 58 -2.30 -10.49 3.32
CA PHE A 58 -3.05 -9.29 2.93
C PHE A 58 -3.47 -9.33 1.46
N LEU A 59 -2.57 -9.67 0.54
CA LEU A 59 -2.89 -9.73 -0.88
C LEU A 59 -3.85 -10.88 -1.21
N GLN A 60 -3.86 -11.94 -0.41
CA GLN A 60 -4.88 -12.99 -0.50
C GLN A 60 -6.24 -12.52 0.02
N ALA A 61 -6.27 -11.75 1.10
CA ALA A 61 -7.51 -11.18 1.64
C ALA A 61 -8.07 -10.06 0.76
N TRP A 62 -7.19 -9.24 0.19
CA TRP A 62 -7.49 -8.06 -0.62
C TRP A 62 -6.78 -8.12 -1.98
N PRO A 63 -7.12 -9.08 -2.85
CA PRO A 63 -6.63 -9.08 -4.20
C PRO A 63 -7.23 -7.90 -4.97
N ARG A 64 -6.60 -7.54 -6.10
CA ARG A 64 -7.01 -6.39 -6.93
C ARG A 64 -8.48 -6.44 -7.31
N GLU A 65 -8.98 -7.63 -7.62
CA GLU A 65 -10.36 -7.86 -8.04
C GLU A 65 -11.34 -7.51 -6.90
N ARG A 66 -11.06 -7.98 -5.68
CA ARG A 66 -11.88 -7.64 -4.50
C ARG A 66 -11.78 -6.17 -4.17
N LEU A 67 -10.59 -5.58 -4.31
CA LEU A 67 -10.40 -4.14 -4.09
C LEU A 67 -11.24 -3.33 -5.08
N ALA A 68 -11.32 -3.74 -6.35
CA ALA A 68 -12.10 -3.06 -7.38
C ALA A 68 -13.61 -3.14 -7.13
N SER A 69 -14.11 -4.23 -6.54
CA SER A 69 -15.52 -4.40 -6.18
C SER A 69 -15.81 -4.14 -4.69
N MET A 70 -14.90 -3.48 -3.98
CA MET A 70 -15.05 -3.21 -2.54
C MET A 70 -16.29 -2.37 -2.28
N THR A 71 -17.03 -2.68 -1.21
CA THR A 71 -18.18 -1.87 -0.76
C THR A 71 -17.74 -0.91 0.35
N LEU A 72 -18.54 0.13 0.64
CA LEU A 72 -18.28 1.04 1.78
C LEU A 72 -18.15 0.26 3.10
N SER A 73 -19.00 -0.74 3.29
CA SER A 73 -18.96 -1.60 4.47
C SER A 73 -17.68 -2.46 4.52
N ASP A 74 -17.16 -2.91 3.39
CA ASP A 74 -15.90 -3.67 3.35
C ASP A 74 -14.68 -2.75 3.50
N TYR A 75 -14.80 -1.50 3.06
CA TYR A 75 -13.77 -0.48 3.24
C TYR A 75 -13.56 -0.15 4.71
N ILE A 76 -14.62 0.26 5.41
CA ILE A 76 -14.57 0.66 6.81
C ILE A 76 -15.82 0.19 7.56
N ARG A 77 -15.60 -0.55 8.65
CA ARG A 77 -16.68 -1.08 9.48
C ARG A 77 -16.26 -1.18 10.94
N CYS A 78 -17.00 -0.50 11.81
CA CYS A 78 -16.84 -0.58 13.24
C CYS A 78 -16.89 -2.04 13.73
N ARG A 79 -15.96 -2.38 14.61
CA ARG A 79 -15.85 -3.71 15.25
C ARG A 79 -15.58 -4.87 14.26
N SER A 80 -15.30 -4.57 13.00
CA SER A 80 -14.83 -5.56 12.04
C SER A 80 -13.31 -5.58 12.01
N GLN A 81 -12.72 -6.77 12.08
CA GLN A 81 -11.29 -6.96 11.83
C GLN A 81 -10.98 -7.29 10.37
N GLU A 82 -12.02 -7.33 9.54
CA GLU A 82 -11.95 -7.75 8.14
C GLU A 82 -12.08 -6.57 7.17
N SER A 83 -12.34 -5.35 7.65
CA SER A 83 -12.39 -4.19 6.79
C SER A 83 -11.00 -3.82 6.26
N PHE A 84 -10.97 -3.19 5.08
CA PHE A 84 -9.72 -2.79 4.45
C PHE A 84 -8.91 -1.85 5.34
N THR A 85 -9.57 -0.84 5.92
CA THR A 85 -8.93 0.12 6.83
C THR A 85 -8.39 -0.54 8.10
N TYR A 86 -9.06 -1.56 8.64
CA TYR A 86 -8.58 -2.31 9.80
C TYR A 86 -7.31 -3.10 9.46
N TRP A 87 -7.28 -3.74 8.29
CA TRP A 87 -6.06 -4.38 7.79
C TRP A 87 -4.91 -3.39 7.72
N LEU A 88 -5.13 -2.23 7.09
CA LEU A 88 -4.12 -1.19 6.97
C LEU A 88 -3.65 -0.64 8.32
N GLU A 89 -4.53 -0.41 9.29
CA GLU A 89 -4.15 0.20 10.56
C GLU A 89 -3.59 -0.80 11.58
N PHE A 90 -4.22 -1.97 11.72
CA PHE A 90 -3.95 -2.88 12.82
C PHE A 90 -3.20 -4.14 12.42
N LYS A 91 -3.71 -4.89 11.42
CA LYS A 91 -3.09 -6.18 11.03
C LYS A 91 -1.73 -5.98 10.35
N LEU A 92 -1.57 -4.90 9.57
CA LEU A 92 -0.34 -4.58 8.85
C LEU A 92 0.59 -3.61 9.61
N ALA A 93 0.56 -3.63 10.94
CA ALA A 93 1.42 -2.75 11.74
C ALA A 93 2.91 -3.04 11.52
N ASP A 94 3.27 -4.30 11.30
CA ASP A 94 4.64 -4.75 11.07
C ASP A 94 5.14 -4.43 9.65
N LEU A 95 4.25 -4.05 8.73
CA LEU A 95 4.57 -3.54 7.38
C LEU A 95 4.58 -2.00 7.33
N GLY A 96 4.97 -1.38 8.45
CA GLY A 96 4.91 0.07 8.65
C GLY A 96 3.58 0.49 9.28
N SER A 97 3.62 0.85 10.55
CA SER A 97 2.44 1.26 11.30
C SER A 97 1.91 2.61 10.82
N ILE A 98 0.59 2.69 10.62
CA ILE A 98 -0.15 3.95 10.45
C ILE A 98 -1.13 4.19 11.62
N LYS A 99 -0.89 3.51 12.75
CA LYS A 99 -1.68 3.68 13.98
C LYS A 99 -1.57 5.09 14.54
N GLY A 100 -2.59 5.48 15.30
CA GLY A 100 -2.63 6.77 15.99
C GLY A 100 -3.17 7.90 15.13
N GLY A 101 -3.48 9.02 15.75
CA GLY A 101 -4.25 10.09 15.10
C GLY A 101 -5.75 9.76 15.01
N THR A 102 -6.45 10.41 14.09
CA THR A 102 -7.91 10.27 13.90
C THR A 102 -8.23 9.45 12.66
N ALA A 103 -9.43 8.86 12.59
CA ALA A 103 -9.92 8.13 11.43
C ALA A 103 -10.09 9.01 10.17
N ILE A 104 -9.97 10.34 10.30
CA ILE A 104 -9.99 11.31 9.20
C ILE A 104 -8.99 10.96 8.09
N LYS A 105 -7.89 10.26 8.41
CA LYS A 105 -6.90 9.80 7.41
C LYS A 105 -7.53 8.89 6.33
N PHE A 106 -8.66 8.24 6.63
CA PHE A 106 -9.40 7.38 5.69
C PHE A 106 -10.42 8.16 4.84
N GLY A 107 -10.60 9.46 5.07
CA GLY A 107 -11.52 10.29 4.30
C GLY A 107 -12.98 10.15 4.71
N ILE A 108 -13.50 8.92 4.78
CA ILE A 108 -14.81 8.55 5.34
C ILE A 108 -14.64 7.48 6.41
N PHE A 109 -15.38 7.56 7.51
CA PHE A 109 -15.35 6.57 8.57
C PHE A 109 -16.71 6.35 9.23
N GLU A 110 -16.91 5.16 9.78
CA GLU A 110 -18.11 4.82 10.55
C GLU A 110 -17.98 5.32 12.00
N ARG A 111 -19.03 5.96 12.51
CA ARG A 111 -19.12 6.37 13.92
C ARG A 111 -19.42 5.16 14.79
N LYS A 112 -18.75 5.07 15.94
CA LYS A 112 -18.89 3.95 16.88
C LYS A 112 -20.29 3.86 17.48
N ASP A 113 -20.86 5.01 17.80
CA ASP A 113 -22.15 5.15 18.49
C ASP A 113 -22.98 6.25 17.80
N PRO A 114 -23.57 6.00 16.62
CA PRO A 114 -24.36 6.98 15.89
C PRO A 114 -25.73 7.19 16.55
N ALA A 115 -26.20 8.44 16.60
CA ALA A 115 -27.52 8.75 17.16
C ALA A 115 -28.68 8.34 16.24
N SER A 116 -28.41 8.18 14.94
CA SER A 116 -29.39 7.76 13.93
C SER A 116 -28.68 7.07 12.75
N PRO A 117 -29.40 6.32 11.89
CA PRO A 117 -28.81 5.70 10.70
C PRO A 117 -28.18 6.70 9.72
N SER A 118 -28.71 7.93 9.61
CA SER A 118 -28.16 8.98 8.74
C SER A 118 -26.85 9.57 9.26
N GLU A 119 -26.60 9.46 10.57
CA GLU A 119 -25.35 9.88 11.20
C GLU A 119 -24.30 8.76 11.26
N ARG A 120 -24.54 7.62 10.61
CA ARG A 120 -23.66 6.44 10.69
C ARG A 120 -22.23 6.72 10.20
N TYR A 121 -22.07 7.55 9.18
CA TYR A 121 -20.78 7.88 8.59
C TYR A 121 -20.44 9.36 8.76
N GLU A 122 -19.14 9.66 8.81
CA GLU A 122 -18.62 11.02 8.84
C GLU A 122 -17.46 11.14 7.83
N TRP A 123 -17.47 12.21 7.05
CA TRP A 123 -16.49 12.50 5.99
C TRP A 123 -16.29 14.00 5.84
N LYS A 124 -15.31 14.41 5.03
CA LYS A 124 -15.11 15.82 4.69
C LYS A 124 -16.08 16.29 3.61
N GLU A 125 -16.61 17.50 3.75
CA GLU A 125 -17.64 18.08 2.87
C GLU A 125 -17.22 18.12 1.38
N ASP A 126 -15.92 18.17 1.08
CA ASP A 126 -15.38 18.15 -0.28
C ASP A 126 -15.47 16.78 -0.99
N LEU A 127 -15.86 15.72 -0.28
CA LEU A 127 -15.99 14.37 -0.83
C LEU A 127 -17.39 14.06 -1.39
N GLY A 128 -18.42 14.84 -1.04
CA GLY A 128 -19.78 14.63 -1.54
C GLY A 128 -20.86 14.92 -0.50
N GLU A 129 -22.11 14.84 -0.91
CA GLU A 129 -23.29 15.10 -0.09
C GLU A 129 -23.78 13.85 0.65
N THR A 130 -23.40 12.67 0.17
CA THR A 130 -23.79 11.37 0.74
C THR A 130 -22.57 10.52 1.12
N PRO A 131 -22.72 9.57 2.07
CA PRO A 131 -21.67 8.58 2.38
C PRO A 131 -21.22 7.80 1.14
N GLU A 132 -22.14 7.48 0.25
CA GLU A 132 -21.90 6.72 -0.98
C GLU A 132 -21.06 7.52 -1.98
N GLU A 133 -21.35 8.80 -2.17
CA GLU A 133 -20.53 9.69 -3.00
C GLU A 133 -19.12 9.86 -2.43
N ALA A 134 -19.03 10.12 -1.13
CA ALA A 134 -17.75 10.29 -0.45
C ALA A 134 -16.91 9.02 -0.55
N TYR A 135 -17.54 7.87 -0.34
CA TYR A 135 -16.90 6.57 -0.54
C TYR A 135 -16.44 6.36 -1.98
N ALA A 136 -17.31 6.59 -2.97
CA ALA A 136 -16.98 6.40 -4.37
C ALA A 136 -15.74 7.22 -4.79
N ARG A 137 -15.60 8.46 -4.29
CA ARG A 137 -14.40 9.27 -4.53
C ARG A 137 -13.16 8.70 -3.87
N ILE A 138 -13.24 8.29 -2.60
CA ILE A 138 -12.11 7.68 -1.89
C ILE A 138 -11.68 6.36 -2.56
N HIS A 139 -12.65 5.53 -2.93
CA HIS A 139 -12.42 4.27 -3.61
C HIS A 139 -11.76 4.47 -4.97
N ALA A 140 -12.27 5.39 -5.79
CA ALA A 140 -11.65 5.73 -7.08
C ALA A 140 -10.20 6.20 -6.91
N ARG A 141 -9.92 7.01 -5.89
CA ARG A 141 -8.57 7.47 -5.58
C ARG A 141 -7.65 6.32 -5.11
N ILE A 142 -8.15 5.38 -4.31
CA ILE A 142 -7.41 4.17 -3.93
C ILE A 142 -7.03 3.34 -5.16
N LEU A 143 -7.98 3.13 -6.08
CA LEU A 143 -7.72 2.39 -7.32
C LEU A 143 -6.70 3.12 -8.22
N ALA A 144 -6.75 4.46 -8.26
CA ALA A 144 -5.74 5.27 -8.96
C ALA A 144 -4.35 5.11 -8.32
N THR A 145 -4.25 5.12 -6.99
CA THR A 145 -2.99 4.87 -6.27
C THR A 145 -2.44 3.48 -6.58
N VAL A 146 -3.28 2.44 -6.56
CA VAL A 146 -2.86 1.06 -6.89
C VAL A 146 -2.33 0.99 -8.31
N ARG A 147 -3.05 1.56 -9.29
CA ARG A 147 -2.61 1.59 -10.68
C ARG A 147 -1.26 2.29 -10.85
N ALA A 148 -1.06 3.42 -10.19
CA ALA A 148 0.22 4.14 -10.23
C ALA A 148 1.35 3.33 -9.57
N ALA A 149 1.05 2.66 -8.45
CA ALA A 149 2.02 1.86 -7.73
C ALA A 149 2.50 0.62 -8.50
N GLU A 150 1.59 -0.06 -9.20
CA GLU A 150 1.92 -1.17 -10.10
C GLU A 150 2.84 -0.75 -11.25
N LEU A 151 2.74 0.51 -11.69
CA LEU A 151 3.61 1.09 -12.71
C LEU A 151 4.91 1.67 -12.13
N GLY A 152 5.07 1.66 -10.81
CA GLY A 152 6.19 2.30 -10.13
C GLY A 152 6.20 3.83 -10.23
N ASP A 153 5.07 4.46 -10.55
CA ASP A 153 4.99 5.90 -10.79
C ASP A 153 4.78 6.69 -9.48
N ILE A 154 5.89 7.12 -8.90
CA ILE A 154 5.93 7.87 -7.63
C ILE A 154 5.19 9.21 -7.74
N ASP A 155 5.28 9.90 -8.88
CA ASP A 155 4.65 11.22 -9.05
C ASP A 155 3.14 11.09 -9.22
N ALA A 156 2.67 10.08 -9.96
CA ALA A 156 1.25 9.78 -10.06
C ALA A 156 0.64 9.40 -8.71
N VAL A 157 1.35 8.65 -7.85
CA VAL A 157 0.91 8.39 -6.46
C VAL A 157 0.80 9.69 -5.66
N GLU A 158 1.79 10.58 -5.76
CA GLU A 158 1.79 11.85 -5.03
C GLU A 158 0.61 12.75 -5.43
N ALA A 159 0.28 12.79 -6.72
CA ALA A 159 -0.83 13.57 -7.26
C ALA A 159 -2.22 13.11 -6.78
N VAL A 160 -2.36 11.89 -6.25
CA VAL A 160 -3.65 11.41 -5.73
C VAL A 160 -4.03 12.17 -4.45
N GLU A 161 -5.24 12.72 -4.45
CA GLU A 161 -5.83 13.45 -3.32
C GLU A 161 -6.37 12.52 -2.21
N LEU A 162 -5.48 11.71 -1.64
CA LEU A 162 -5.71 10.96 -0.40
C LEU A 162 -4.80 11.49 0.70
N SER A 163 -5.12 11.15 1.95
CA SER A 163 -4.19 11.43 3.04
C SER A 163 -2.84 10.76 2.76
N SER A 164 -1.74 11.45 3.09
CA SER A 164 -0.38 10.98 2.81
C SER A 164 -0.16 9.55 3.31
N LEU A 165 -0.50 9.27 4.57
CA LEU A 165 -0.37 7.93 5.17
C LEU A 165 -1.12 6.84 4.39
N LEU A 166 -2.35 7.13 3.93
CA LEU A 166 -3.17 6.16 3.22
C LEU A 166 -2.59 5.86 1.83
N LYS A 167 -2.30 6.89 1.01
CA LYS A 167 -1.80 6.67 -0.35
C LYS A 167 -0.45 5.95 -0.35
N TRP A 168 0.49 6.34 0.49
CA TRP A 168 1.83 5.76 0.47
C TRP A 168 1.85 4.34 1.02
N LYS A 169 0.98 4.02 1.99
CA LYS A 169 0.81 2.63 2.44
C LYS A 169 0.15 1.76 1.37
N VAL A 170 -0.89 2.25 0.71
CA VAL A 170 -1.53 1.53 -0.41
C VAL A 170 -0.52 1.32 -1.54
N ALA A 171 0.27 2.35 -1.89
CA ALA A 171 1.29 2.24 -2.91
C ALA A 171 2.35 1.20 -2.57
N PHE A 172 2.86 1.20 -1.32
CA PHE A 172 3.76 0.15 -0.85
C PHE A 172 3.18 -1.26 -1.01
N LEU A 173 1.91 -1.46 -0.65
CA LEU A 173 1.32 -2.79 -0.60
C LEU A 173 1.00 -3.39 -1.98
N TYR A 174 0.75 -2.56 -3.00
CA TYR A 174 0.36 -3.01 -4.35
C TYR A 174 1.45 -2.79 -5.41
N GLN A 175 2.66 -2.40 -5.02
CA GLN A 175 3.79 -2.28 -5.95
C GLN A 175 4.27 -3.63 -6.49
N ASP A 176 5.10 -3.59 -7.54
CA ASP A 176 5.92 -4.74 -7.91
C ASP A 176 6.90 -5.09 -6.79
N ARG A 177 6.71 -6.26 -6.20
CA ARG A 177 7.52 -6.75 -5.07
C ARG A 177 8.92 -7.18 -5.48
N GLU A 178 9.13 -7.54 -6.74
CA GLU A 178 10.45 -7.92 -7.24
C GLU A 178 11.31 -6.68 -7.51
N ASN A 179 10.67 -5.53 -7.80
CA ASN A 179 11.32 -4.25 -8.08
C ASN A 179 10.69 -3.12 -7.25
N PRO A 180 10.89 -3.10 -5.92
CA PRO A 180 10.20 -2.15 -5.06
C PRO A 180 10.73 -0.72 -5.26
N VAL A 181 9.80 0.23 -5.40
CA VAL A 181 10.08 1.68 -5.52
C VAL A 181 9.43 2.51 -4.42
N PHE A 182 8.55 1.90 -3.63
CA PHE A 182 7.92 2.52 -2.47
C PHE A 182 8.46 1.85 -1.20
N PRO A 183 8.99 2.60 -0.22
CA PRO A 183 9.44 2.05 1.06
C PRO A 183 8.25 1.85 2.02
N CYS A 184 8.40 0.96 3.01
CA CYS A 184 7.41 0.82 4.09
C CYS A 184 7.55 1.93 5.16
N ILE A 185 7.66 3.20 4.71
CA ILE A 185 7.89 4.40 5.50
C ILE A 185 6.97 5.52 4.98
N TYR A 186 5.88 5.78 5.70
CA TYR A 186 4.78 6.62 5.18
C TYR A 186 4.69 8.02 5.81
N GLY A 187 5.38 8.24 6.94
CA GLY A 187 5.32 9.51 7.66
C GLY A 187 6.32 10.53 7.11
N ASP A 188 5.84 11.69 6.64
CA ASP A 188 6.67 12.76 6.06
C ASP A 188 7.85 13.17 6.97
N ASN A 189 7.58 13.35 8.27
CA ASN A 189 8.60 13.78 9.23
C ASN A 189 9.74 12.77 9.34
N TYR A 190 9.39 11.49 9.34
CA TYR A 190 10.37 10.42 9.45
C TYR A 190 11.17 10.31 8.15
N LEU A 191 10.47 10.27 7.01
CA LEU A 191 11.09 10.11 5.70
C LEU A 191 12.04 11.28 5.37
N ARG A 192 11.64 12.51 5.69
CA ARG A 192 12.52 13.69 5.58
C ARG A 192 13.71 13.62 6.55
N GLY A 193 13.48 13.10 7.76
CA GLY A 193 14.53 12.89 8.76
C GLY A 193 15.65 11.96 8.27
N VAL A 194 15.30 10.76 7.78
CA VAL A 194 16.30 9.81 7.25
C VAL A 194 16.98 10.29 5.97
N THR A 195 16.31 11.09 5.17
CA THR A 195 16.86 11.62 3.91
C THR A 195 17.61 12.95 4.10
N GLY A 196 17.55 13.56 5.28
CA GLY A 196 18.08 14.90 5.54
C GLY A 196 17.39 16.01 4.73
N LEU A 197 16.18 15.77 4.22
CA LEU A 197 15.41 16.75 3.47
C LEU A 197 14.66 17.71 4.41
N THR A 198 14.45 18.94 3.94
CA THR A 198 13.69 19.93 4.71
C THR A 198 12.19 19.67 4.62
N ARG A 199 11.41 20.33 5.48
CA ARG A 199 9.93 20.30 5.46
C ARG A 199 9.28 20.79 4.16
N LYS A 200 10.04 21.42 3.26
CA LYS A 200 9.55 21.88 1.96
C LYS A 200 9.49 20.77 0.92
N ALA A 201 10.28 19.70 1.10
CA ALA A 201 10.29 18.58 0.17
C ALA A 201 8.96 17.82 0.23
N THR A 202 8.40 17.50 -0.92
CA THR A 202 7.25 16.62 -1.11
C THR A 202 7.55 15.20 -0.60
N HIS A 203 6.51 14.38 -0.45
CA HIS A 203 6.74 12.99 -0.05
C HIS A 203 7.43 12.22 -1.18
N ALA A 204 7.03 12.48 -2.44
CA ALA A 204 7.66 11.92 -3.63
C ALA A 204 9.16 12.19 -3.71
N GLU A 205 9.60 13.43 -3.49
CA GLU A 205 11.03 13.78 -3.48
C GLU A 205 11.80 13.01 -2.41
N ALA A 206 11.19 12.82 -1.23
CA ALA A 206 11.81 12.07 -0.15
C ALA A 206 11.85 10.56 -0.44
N VAL A 207 10.80 9.98 -1.03
CA VAL A 207 10.80 8.58 -1.48
C VAL A 207 11.86 8.37 -2.55
N LYS A 208 11.90 9.22 -3.58
CA LYS A 208 12.90 9.16 -4.65
C LYS A 208 14.32 9.20 -4.10
N LYS A 209 14.60 10.13 -3.18
CA LYS A 209 15.93 10.24 -2.56
C LYS A 209 16.29 9.02 -1.72
N LEU A 210 15.34 8.50 -0.95
CA LEU A 210 15.56 7.30 -0.12
C LEU A 210 15.84 6.08 -1.00
N MET A 211 15.01 5.84 -2.01
CA MET A 211 15.07 4.65 -2.85
C MET A 211 16.23 4.70 -3.86
N ALA A 212 16.77 5.87 -4.18
CA ALA A 212 18.04 5.97 -4.91
C ALA A 212 19.24 5.33 -4.17
N ALA A 213 19.14 5.15 -2.85
CA ALA A 213 20.15 4.47 -2.03
C ALA A 213 19.87 2.96 -1.85
N TYR A 214 18.75 2.46 -2.36
CA TYR A 214 18.39 1.04 -2.28
C TYR A 214 18.97 0.28 -3.48
N ASP A 215 19.90 -0.64 -3.23
CA ASP A 215 20.61 -1.39 -4.28
C ASP A 215 20.03 -2.79 -4.57
N GLY A 216 18.92 -3.14 -3.90
CA GLY A 216 18.22 -4.41 -4.06
C GLY A 216 18.92 -5.63 -3.45
N LYS A 217 20.09 -5.48 -2.79
CA LYS A 217 20.79 -6.62 -2.19
C LYS A 217 20.20 -7.04 -0.86
N GLU A 218 19.73 -6.08 -0.06
CA GLU A 218 19.01 -6.35 1.18
C GLU A 218 17.50 -6.35 0.92
N ASP A 219 16.76 -7.13 1.72
CA ASP A 219 15.30 -7.12 1.65
C ASP A 219 14.74 -5.71 1.95
N ILE A 220 13.66 -5.32 1.25
CA ILE A 220 13.06 -3.98 1.37
C ILE A 220 12.61 -3.67 2.81
N PHE A 221 12.14 -4.68 3.55
CA PHE A 221 11.74 -4.44 4.93
C PHE A 221 12.94 -4.30 5.86
N ASP A 222 14.00 -5.09 5.63
CA ASP A 222 15.23 -4.97 6.40
C ASP A 222 15.93 -3.62 6.13
N PHE A 223 15.95 -3.17 4.87
CA PHE A 223 16.37 -1.82 4.48
C PHE A 223 15.61 -0.75 5.27
N CYS A 224 14.28 -0.77 5.19
CA CYS A 224 13.46 0.24 5.86
C CYS A 224 13.64 0.20 7.38
N ARG A 225 13.72 -1.00 7.98
CA ARG A 225 13.88 -1.18 9.42
C ARG A 225 15.24 -0.71 9.93
N ARG A 226 16.31 -0.93 9.16
CA ARG A 226 17.64 -0.41 9.46
C ARG A 226 17.61 1.11 9.55
N LEU A 227 16.99 1.76 8.56
CA LEU A 227 16.80 3.21 8.57
C LEU A 227 16.01 3.69 9.78
N TRP A 228 14.91 3.00 10.15
CA TRP A 228 14.15 3.21 11.41
C TRP A 228 15.04 3.25 12.65
N LYS A 229 15.86 2.21 12.83
CA LYS A 229 16.75 2.11 13.99
C LYS A 229 17.81 3.20 14.01
N ASP A 230 18.38 3.53 12.85
CA ASP A 230 19.44 4.52 12.74
C ASP A 230 18.92 5.93 13.07
N TYR A 231 17.73 6.29 12.56
CA TYR A 231 17.12 7.58 12.85
C TYR A 231 16.64 7.71 14.29
N ASP A 232 16.00 6.67 14.85
CA ASP A 232 15.55 6.73 16.24
C ASP A 232 16.74 6.86 17.20
N ARG A 233 17.83 6.14 16.92
CA ARG A 233 19.10 6.30 17.66
C ARG A 233 19.65 7.72 17.52
N TRP A 234 19.70 8.25 16.30
CA TRP A 234 20.14 9.63 16.08
C TRP A 234 19.28 10.63 16.85
N ARG A 235 17.95 10.49 16.83
CA ARG A 235 17.01 11.39 17.53
C ARG A 235 17.17 11.36 19.04
N GLN A 236 17.57 10.21 19.61
CA GLN A 236 17.82 10.06 21.03
C GLN A 236 19.14 10.70 21.48
N ILE A 237 20.14 10.73 20.60
CA ILE A 237 21.50 11.22 20.90
C ILE A 237 21.70 12.67 20.43
N ALA A 238 20.90 13.14 19.47
CA ALA A 238 20.98 14.49 18.96
C ALA A 238 20.76 15.50 20.11
N PRO A 239 21.68 16.44 20.35
CA PRO A 239 21.51 17.44 21.38
C PRO A 239 20.23 18.23 21.10
N THR A 240 19.37 18.35 22.11
CA THR A 240 18.14 19.15 22.04
C THR A 240 18.53 20.60 21.74
N ALA A 241 18.41 21.00 20.49
CA ALA A 241 18.58 22.39 20.13
C ALA A 241 17.49 23.21 20.83
N THR A 242 17.95 24.21 21.60
CA THR A 242 17.23 25.33 22.26
C THR A 242 16.47 25.10 23.57
N SER A 243 17.20 25.26 24.69
CA SER A 243 16.74 26.06 25.83
C SER A 243 17.67 27.25 26.04
N THR A 244 17.43 28.33 25.29
CA THR A 244 17.88 29.68 25.67
C THR A 244 16.64 30.55 25.78
N ARG A 245 15.98 30.47 26.93
CA ARG A 245 15.04 31.50 27.41
C ARG A 245 15.88 32.63 28.01
N GLY A 246 16.05 33.69 27.25
CA GLY A 246 16.43 35.02 27.76
C GLY A 246 15.36 36.00 27.31
N SER A 247 14.43 36.33 28.21
CA SER A 247 13.43 37.40 28.02
C SER A 247 14.11 38.76 27.89
N PRO A 248 13.42 39.73 27.25
CA PRO A 248 13.07 40.94 28.00
C PRO A 248 11.59 41.34 27.88
N SER A 249 10.95 41.43 29.05
CA SER A 249 10.06 42.50 29.55
C SER A 249 9.27 43.41 28.57
N ALA A 250 7.93 43.37 28.79
CA ALA A 250 6.94 44.45 28.86
C ALA A 250 6.63 45.34 27.64
N THR A 251 5.40 45.26 27.13
CA THR A 251 4.33 46.29 27.33
C THR A 251 3.00 45.82 26.71
N GLY A 252 1.90 46.12 27.38
CA GLY A 252 0.55 45.63 27.05
C GLY A 252 -0.15 46.31 25.89
N ARG A 253 -1.18 45.61 25.37
CA ARG A 253 -2.41 46.21 24.82
C ARG A 253 -3.53 45.17 24.78
N LEU A 254 -4.68 45.56 25.32
CA LEU A 254 -5.98 44.91 25.22
C LEU A 254 -6.37 44.68 23.75
N PHE A 255 -6.89 43.50 23.41
CA PHE A 255 -7.81 43.33 22.28
C PHE A 255 -8.89 42.28 22.60
N LEU A 256 -10.14 42.65 22.32
CA LEU A 256 -11.39 41.92 22.59
C LEU A 256 -11.52 40.59 21.80
N PRO A 257 -12.33 39.63 22.27
CA PRO A 257 -12.48 38.33 21.62
C PRO A 257 -13.36 38.40 20.36
N ILE A 258 -12.83 37.92 19.24
CA ILE A 258 -13.58 37.63 18.01
C ILE A 258 -14.34 36.30 18.19
N ARG A 259 -15.64 36.30 17.85
CA ARG A 259 -16.54 35.14 17.88
C ARG A 259 -15.95 33.93 17.14
N LYS A 260 -15.91 32.78 17.82
CA LYS A 260 -15.61 31.47 17.21
C LYS A 260 -16.76 31.07 16.27
N SER A 261 -16.46 30.95 14.97
CA SER A 261 -17.29 30.14 14.07
C SER A 261 -17.16 28.67 14.47
N ARG A 262 -18.28 27.93 14.43
CA ARG A 262 -18.35 26.51 14.81
C ARG A 262 -17.49 25.68 13.86
N ARG A 263 -16.27 25.32 14.26
CA ARG A 263 -15.56 24.19 13.68
C ARG A 263 -16.22 22.92 14.19
N ARG A 264 -16.75 22.09 13.29
CA ARG A 264 -17.13 20.71 13.62
C ARG A 264 -15.90 20.01 14.18
N THR A 265 -15.94 19.68 15.46
CA THR A 265 -14.92 18.89 16.14
C THR A 265 -15.12 17.43 15.75
N PHE A 266 -14.21 16.88 14.95
CA PHE A 266 -14.12 15.45 14.70
C PHE A 266 -13.90 14.72 16.04
N ALA A 267 -14.85 13.87 16.42
CA ALA A 267 -14.89 13.24 17.74
C ALA A 267 -13.96 12.01 17.83
N ARG A 268 -13.54 11.67 19.06
CA ARG A 268 -12.79 10.44 19.40
C ARG A 268 -13.63 9.15 19.28
N SER A 269 -14.85 9.23 18.77
CA SER A 269 -15.84 8.15 18.70
C SER A 269 -15.97 7.54 17.30
N SER A 270 -14.90 7.57 16.50
CA SER A 270 -14.81 7.00 15.15
C SER A 270 -14.07 5.67 15.15
N CYS A 271 -14.49 4.72 14.31
CA CYS A 271 -13.71 3.51 14.05
C CYS A 271 -12.70 3.75 12.92
N ALA A 272 -11.61 2.97 12.96
CA ALA A 272 -10.60 2.86 11.92
C ALA A 272 -10.56 1.42 11.43
#